data_AF-A0A358DJD3-F1
#
_entry.id   AF-A0A358DJD3-F1
#
_cell.length_a   1.000
_cell.length_b   1.000
_cell.length_c   1.000
_cell.angle_alpha   90.00
_cell.angle_beta   90.00
_cell.angle_gamma   90.00
#
_symmetry.space_group_name_H-M   'P 1'
#
loop_
_entity.id
_entity.type
_entity.pdbx_description
1 polymer ?
#
loop_
_entity_poly.entity_id
_entity_poly.type
_entity_poly.pdbx_seq_one_letter_code
_entity_poly.pdbx_strand_id
1 'polypeptide(L)' 'PTTRENRYPAMELLRSAIPRRTSTNNHMDVVAVALKNVYDRRDKITKGYSITYEEPIMRHFTVELERSE' A
#
# COMPACT_ATOMS: atom_id res chain seq x y z
N PRO A 1 6.91 19.45 3.33
CA PRO A 1 7.03 19.91 1.92
C PRO A 1 6.45 21.32 1.75
N THR A 2 7.10 22.23 1.00
CA THR A 2 6.66 23.63 0.87
C THR A 2 5.34 23.79 0.13
N THR A 3 5.09 22.98 -0.92
CA THR A 3 3.90 23.10 -1.77
C THR A 3 2.71 22.22 -1.32
N ARG A 4 2.93 21.26 -0.41
CA ARG A 4 1.96 20.21 -0.02
C ARG A 4 1.32 19.41 -1.17
N GLU A 5 1.82 19.54 -2.39
CA GLU A 5 1.36 18.72 -3.52
C GLU A 5 1.82 17.26 -3.40
N ASN A 6 0.98 16.35 -3.90
CA ASN A 6 1.31 14.94 -3.97
C ASN A 6 2.47 14.70 -4.94
N ARG A 7 3.48 13.96 -4.45
CA ARG A 7 4.67 13.59 -5.22
C ARG A 7 4.61 12.10 -5.50
N TYR A 8 4.45 11.76 -6.77
CA TYR A 8 4.41 10.36 -7.20
C TYR A 8 5.83 9.89 -7.52
N PRO A 9 6.29 8.76 -6.95
CA PRO A 9 7.54 8.13 -7.32
C PRO A 9 7.45 7.56 -8.74
N ALA A 10 8.60 7.31 -9.35
CA ALA A 10 8.67 6.61 -10.63
C ALA A 10 8.14 5.15 -10.55
N MET A 11 8.14 4.56 -9.34
CA MET A 11 7.63 3.22 -9.06
C MET A 11 6.75 3.23 -7.81
N GLU A 12 5.50 2.78 -7.95
CA GLU A 12 4.55 2.59 -6.85
C GLU A 12 4.47 1.09 -6.52
N LEU A 13 5.22 0.67 -5.51
CA LEU A 13 5.39 -0.75 -5.18
C LEU A 13 4.91 -1.06 -3.76
N LEU A 14 4.24 -2.20 -3.62
CA LEU A 14 4.03 -2.84 -2.34
C LEU A 14 5.21 -3.77 -2.03
N ARG A 15 5.85 -3.58 -0.87
CA ARG A 15 6.97 -4.41 -0.42
C ARG A 15 6.48 -5.57 0.46
N SER A 16 6.67 -6.80 0.00
CA SER A 16 6.55 -8.00 0.84
C SER A 16 7.86 -8.27 1.58
N ALA A 17 8.00 -7.73 2.80
CA ALA A 17 9.20 -7.90 3.60
C ALA A 17 9.12 -9.18 4.45
N ILE A 18 9.88 -10.22 4.07
CA ILE A 18 9.87 -11.52 4.77
C ILE A 18 10.91 -11.55 5.90
N PRO A 19 10.49 -11.65 7.17
CA PRO A 19 11.42 -11.76 8.29
C PRO A 19 12.19 -13.08 8.29
N ARG A 20 13.45 -13.02 8.71
CA ARG A 20 14.35 -14.18 8.75
C ARG A 20 13.91 -15.19 9.81
N ARG A 21 13.74 -16.45 9.41
CA ARG A 21 13.42 -17.60 10.28
C ARG A 21 12.10 -17.49 11.07
N THR A 22 11.17 -16.65 10.62
CA THR A 22 9.86 -16.48 11.26
C THR A 22 8.73 -17.10 10.43
N SER A 23 8.84 -17.02 9.09
CA SER A 23 7.80 -17.52 8.18
C SER A 23 8.08 -18.96 7.73
N THR A 24 7.01 -19.75 7.64
CA THR A 24 7.02 -21.09 7.03
C THR A 24 6.52 -21.02 5.58
N ASN A 25 6.69 -22.10 4.81
CA ASN A 25 6.15 -22.19 3.45
C ASN A 25 4.62 -22.05 3.44
N ASN A 26 3.92 -22.63 4.42
CA ASN A 26 2.46 -22.50 4.53
C ASN A 26 2.03 -21.04 4.75
N HIS A 27 2.83 -20.21 5.44
CA HIS A 27 2.54 -18.76 5.51
C HIS A 27 2.66 -18.10 4.13
N MET A 28 3.65 -18.54 3.33
CA MET A 28 3.84 -18.01 1.98
C MET A 28 2.75 -18.46 1.01
N ASP A 29 2.20 -19.67 1.16
CA ASP A 29 1.06 -20.14 0.38
C ASP A 29 -0.17 -19.24 0.59
N VAL A 30 -0.44 -18.86 1.83
CA VAL A 30 -1.52 -17.92 2.16
C VAL A 30 -1.29 -16.55 1.51
N VAL A 31 -0.07 -16.02 1.59
CA VAL A 31 0.28 -14.74 0.96
C VAL A 31 0.13 -14.80 -0.56
N ALA A 32 0.60 -15.89 -1.20
CA ALA A 32 0.52 -16.07 -2.64
C ALA A 32 -0.94 -16.12 -3.13
N VAL A 33 -1.79 -16.90 -2.46
CA VAL A 33 -3.22 -17.00 -2.79
C VAL A 33 -3.94 -15.66 -2.56
N ALA A 34 -3.63 -14.96 -1.45
CA ALA A 34 -4.22 -13.65 -1.18
C ALA A 34 -3.86 -12.60 -2.26
N LEU A 35 -2.59 -12.55 -2.67
CA LEU A 35 -2.12 -11.65 -3.73
C LEU A 35 -2.73 -12.01 -5.09
N LYS A 36 -2.85 -13.31 -5.42
CA LYS A 36 -3.56 -13.78 -6.62
C LYS A 36 -5.00 -13.27 -6.65
N ASN A 37 -5.73 -13.41 -5.55
CA ASN A 37 -7.12 -12.95 -5.46
C ASN A 37 -7.26 -11.44 -5.66
N VAL A 38 -6.30 -10.64 -5.16
CA VAL A 38 -6.25 -9.20 -5.41
C VAL A 38 -5.94 -8.92 -6.88
N TYR A 39 -4.96 -9.61 -7.46
CA TYR A 39 -4.58 -9.45 -8.86
C TYR A 39 -5.71 -9.77 -9.82
N ASP A 40 -6.44 -10.86 -9.59
CA ASP A 40 -7.56 -11.31 -10.43
C ASP A 40 -8.72 -10.31 -10.45
N ARG A 41 -8.89 -9.50 -9.38
CA ARG A 41 -9.93 -8.47 -9.28
C ARG A 41 -9.44 -7.04 -9.46
N ARG A 42 -8.16 -6.82 -9.83
CA ARG A 42 -7.54 -5.48 -9.87
C ARG A 42 -8.30 -4.49 -10.75
N ASP A 43 -8.89 -4.96 -11.85
CA ASP A 43 -9.66 -4.11 -12.78
C ASP A 43 -10.99 -3.62 -12.17
N LYS A 44 -11.45 -4.24 -11.06
CA LYS A 44 -12.61 -3.79 -10.28
C LYS A 44 -12.24 -2.78 -9.18
N ILE A 45 -10.95 -2.60 -8.90
CA ILE A 45 -10.43 -1.65 -7.90
C ILE A 45 -10.22 -0.31 -8.62
N THR A 46 -11.31 0.42 -8.82
CA THR A 46 -11.32 1.66 -9.63
C THR A 46 -11.13 2.93 -8.80
N LYS A 47 -11.09 2.82 -7.47
CA LYS A 47 -10.98 3.96 -6.56
C LYS A 47 -9.74 3.82 -5.69
N GLY A 48 -9.02 4.93 -5.53
CA GLY A 48 -7.89 5.06 -4.64
C GLY A 48 -8.31 5.66 -3.30
N TYR A 49 -7.38 6.40 -2.70
CA TYR A 49 -7.59 7.11 -1.45
C TYR A 49 -7.19 8.58 -1.60
N SER A 50 -7.88 9.43 -0.85
CA SER A 50 -7.56 10.85 -0.69
C SER A 50 -6.96 11.07 0.71
N ILE A 51 -6.01 11.99 0.83
CA ILE A 51 -5.43 12.38 2.11
C ILE A 51 -6.37 13.37 2.79
N THR A 52 -6.85 13.04 3.99
CA THR A 52 -7.66 13.95 4.83
C THR A 52 -6.78 14.75 5.79
N TYR A 53 -5.65 14.16 6.21
CA TYR A 53 -4.70 14.77 7.13
C TYR A 53 -3.28 14.18 6.92
N GLU A 54 -2.24 15.01 7.01
CA GLU A 54 -0.83 14.58 6.99
C GLU A 54 0.07 15.48 7.86
N GLU A 55 1.09 14.89 8.50
CA GLU A 55 2.14 15.64 9.20
C GLU A 55 3.21 16.19 8.21
N PRO A 56 3.91 17.30 8.53
CA PRO A 56 4.89 17.90 7.64
C PRO A 56 6.11 17.03 7.30
N ILE A 57 6.42 16.05 8.18
CA ILE A 57 7.59 15.17 8.10
C ILE A 57 7.12 13.72 8.27
N MET A 58 7.73 12.80 7.52
CA MET A 58 7.45 11.35 7.60
C MET A 58 5.95 10.99 7.45
N ARG A 59 5.24 11.71 6.57
CA ARG A 59 3.78 11.57 6.36
C ARG A 59 3.27 10.13 6.23
N HIS A 60 4.05 9.21 5.67
CA HIS A 60 3.64 7.81 5.47
C HIS A 60 3.42 7.05 6.79
N PHE A 61 3.87 7.57 7.92
CA PHE A 61 3.59 7.01 9.24
C PHE A 61 2.36 7.60 9.93
N THR A 62 1.89 8.77 9.49
CA THR A 62 0.89 9.57 10.24
C THR A 62 -0.31 10.01 9.39
N VAL A 63 -0.31 9.70 8.10
CA VAL A 63 -1.38 10.10 7.18
C VAL A 63 -2.72 9.45 7.53
N GLU A 64 -3.78 10.24 7.45
CA GLU A 64 -5.16 9.73 7.45
C GLU A 64 -5.71 9.75 6.04
N LEU A 65 -6.41 8.67 5.68
CA LEU A 65 -6.90 8.41 4.33
C LEU A 65 -8.39 8.12 4.34
N GLU A 66 -9.09 8.67 3.35
CA GLU A 66 -10.47 8.29 3.04
C GLU A 66 -10.56 7.73 1.63
N ARG A 67 -11.63 6.99 1.33
CA ARG A 67 -11.86 6.46 -0.01
C ARG A 67 -12.10 7.64 -0.96
N SER A 68 -11.36 7.70 -2.07
CA SER A 68 -11.57 8.76 -3.07
C SER A 68 -12.95 8.62 -3.72
N GLU A 69 -13.56 9.75 -4.10
CA GLU A 69 -14.80 9.76 -4.89
C GLU A 69 -14.63 9.08 -6.25
#